data_AF-A0A377KAV8-F1
#
_entry.id   AF-A0A377KAV8-F1
#
_cell.length_a   1.000
_cell.length_b   1.000
_cell.length_c   1.000
_cell.angle_alpha   90.00
_cell.angle_beta   90.00
_cell.angle_gamma   90.00
#
_symmetry.space_group_name_H-M   'P 1'
#
loop_
_entity.id
_entity.type
_entity.pdbx_description
1 polymer ?
#
loop_
_entity_poly.entity_id
_entity_poly.type
_entity_poly.pdbx_seq_one_letter_code
_entity_poly.pdbx_strand_id
1 'polypeptide(L)'
;MRFQGKIIAEACSLALSDRQMTVDMGQLSSNRFHAAGGYGDPVGFDIHLQDCSTVVSQRVGISFYGVSDIHETGVAVGGRGE
;
A
#
# COMPACT_ATOMS: atom_id res chain seq x y z
N MET A 1 47.54 -1.77 -9.27
CA MET A 1 46.37 -1.81 -8.37
C MET A 1 45.22 -2.46 -9.14
N ARG A 2 44.56 -3.48 -8.60
CA ARG A 2 43.50 -4.22 -9.29
C ARG A 2 42.24 -4.18 -8.43
N PHE A 3 41.26 -3.37 -8.85
CA PHE A 3 39.97 -3.27 -8.18
C PHE A 3 39.03 -4.34 -8.79
N GLN A 4 38.49 -5.21 -7.94
CA GLN A 4 37.43 -6.15 -8.30
C GLN A 4 36.22 -5.82 -7.43
N GLY A 5 35.09 -5.54 -8.08
CA GLY A 5 33.81 -5.28 -7.43
C GLY A 5 32.69 -5.90 -8.24
N LYS A 6 31.60 -6.28 -7.57
CA LYS A 6 30.39 -6.83 -8.18
C LYS A 6 29.28 -5.80 -8.05
N ILE A 7 28.70 -5.39 -9.17
CA ILE A 7 27.48 -4.57 -9.16
C ILE A 7 26.29 -5.52 -9.06
N ILE A 8 25.44 -5.29 -8.06
CA ILE A 8 24.19 -6.02 -7.85
C ILE A 8 23.03 -5.05 -8.06
N ALA A 9 21.92 -5.53 -8.62
CA ALA A 9 20.69 -4.75 -8.66
C ALA A 9 20.05 -4.81 -7.27
N GLU A 10 19.98 -3.67 -6.59
CA GLU A 10 19.36 -3.56 -5.28
C GLU A 10 17.82 -3.55 -5.36
N ALA A 11 17.17 -3.91 -4.24
CA ALA A 11 15.72 -3.83 -4.09
C ALA A 11 15.27 -2.36 -4.00
N CYS A 12 14.03 -2.08 -4.39
CA CYS A 12 13.47 -0.74 -4.26
C CYS A 12 13.25 -0.36 -2.80
N SER A 13 13.60 0.88 -2.45
CA SER A 13 13.23 1.53 -1.20
C SER A 13 11.86 2.21 -1.36
N LEU A 14 11.18 2.50 -0.24
CA LEU A 14 10.01 3.35 -0.24
C LEU A 14 10.42 4.81 -0.04
N ALA A 15 9.77 5.73 -0.75
CA ALA A 15 9.99 7.15 -0.58
C ALA A 15 9.83 7.59 0.89
N LEU A 16 10.66 8.54 1.33
CA LEU A 16 10.55 9.11 2.69
C LEU A 16 9.17 9.73 2.95
N SER A 17 8.54 10.28 1.90
CA SER A 17 7.18 10.83 1.95
C SER A 17 6.13 9.77 2.24
N ASP A 18 6.36 8.53 1.79
CA ASP A 18 5.46 7.39 2.00
C ASP A 18 5.74 6.68 3.34
N ARG A 19 6.67 7.14 4.18
CA ARG A 19 6.99 6.45 5.45
C ARG A 19 5.88 6.51 6.49
N GLN A 20 5.01 7.52 6.42
CA GLN A 20 3.72 7.51 7.13
C GLN A 20 2.64 7.05 6.15
N MET A 21 2.51 5.73 5.98
CA MET A 21 1.47 5.08 5.15
C MET A 21 0.10 5.13 5.84
N THR A 22 -0.34 6.32 6.24
CA THR A 22 -1.69 6.53 6.76
C THR A 22 -2.53 7.13 5.65
N VAL A 23 -3.43 6.34 5.08
CA VAL A 23 -4.43 6.83 4.13
C VAL A 23 -5.63 7.33 4.93
N ASP A 24 -5.91 8.62 4.86
CA ASP A 24 -7.13 9.18 5.44
C ASP A 24 -8.32 8.81 4.56
N MET A 25 -9.15 7.90 5.05
CA MET A 25 -10.35 7.42 4.34
C MET A 25 -11.51 8.42 4.41
N GLY A 26 -11.32 9.57 5.05
CA GLY A 26 -12.35 10.55 5.32
C GLY A 26 -13.43 10.05 6.29
N GLN A 27 -14.50 10.84 6.39
CA GLN A 27 -15.67 10.50 7.20
C GLN A 27 -16.78 9.90 6.33
N LEU A 28 -17.14 8.65 6.63
CA LEU A 28 -18.28 7.96 6.01
C LEU A 28 -19.49 8.05 6.93
N SER A 29 -20.61 8.59 6.43
CA SER A 29 -21.89 8.54 7.14
C SER A 29 -22.59 7.22 6.88
N SER A 30 -22.99 6.52 7.95
CA SER A 30 -23.71 5.25 7.86
C SER A 30 -24.99 5.36 7.02
N ASN A 31 -25.62 6.53 6.97
CA ASN A 31 -26.83 6.78 6.17
C ASN A 31 -26.62 6.66 4.66
N ARG A 32 -25.38 6.68 4.15
CA ARG A 32 -25.08 6.50 2.72
C ARG A 32 -25.07 5.03 2.29
N PHE A 33 -25.02 4.09 3.25
CA PHE A 33 -24.99 2.67 2.98
C PHE A 33 -26.40 2.11 3.05
N HIS A 34 -27.04 1.93 1.89
CA HIS A 34 -28.41 1.44 1.80
C HIS A 34 -28.52 -0.09 1.73
N ALA A 35 -27.41 -0.78 1.47
CA ALA A 35 -27.31 -2.24 1.41
C ALA A 35 -25.89 -2.71 1.77
N ALA A 36 -25.77 -3.99 2.14
CA ALA A 36 -24.47 -4.65 2.27
C ALA A 36 -23.72 -4.63 0.93
N GLY A 37 -22.39 -4.50 0.98
CA GLY A 37 -21.55 -4.32 -0.21
C GLY A 37 -21.57 -2.90 -0.81
N GLY A 38 -22.15 -1.92 -0.11
CA GLY A 38 -22.07 -0.51 -0.50
C GLY A 38 -20.65 0.04 -0.32
N TYR A 39 -20.16 0.82 -1.28
CA TYR A 39 -18.83 1.45 -1.26
C TYR A 39 -18.92 2.93 -0.90
N GLY A 40 -17.91 3.43 -0.17
CA GLY A 40 -17.71 4.86 0.02
C GLY A 40 -17.08 5.55 -1.20
N ASP A 41 -16.81 6.84 -1.06
CA ASP A 41 -16.05 7.60 -2.07
C ASP A 41 -14.62 7.02 -2.21
N PRO A 42 -14.11 6.82 -3.44
CA PRO A 42 -12.79 6.24 -3.64
C PRO A 42 -11.68 7.20 -3.19
N VAL A 43 -10.76 6.70 -2.37
CA VAL A 43 -9.57 7.44 -1.94
C VAL A 43 -8.35 6.84 -2.62
N GLY A 44 -7.70 7.64 -3.48
CA GLY A 44 -6.47 7.25 -4.15
C GLY A 44 -5.25 7.42 -3.24
N PHE A 45 -4.30 6.48 -3.35
CA PHE A 45 -2.98 6.59 -2.73
C PHE A 45 -1.93 5.99 -3.66
N ASP A 46 -0.71 6.49 -3.56
CA ASP A 46 0.42 6.06 -4.39
C ASP A 46 1.51 5.45 -3.51
N ILE A 47 2.25 4.49 -4.05
CA ILE A 47 3.43 3.90 -3.41
C ILE A 47 4.62 4.20 -4.33
N HIS A 48 5.52 5.08 -3.90
CA HIS A 48 6.67 5.46 -4.71
C HIS A 48 7.89 4.59 -4.38
N LEU A 49 8.30 3.78 -5.36
CA LEU A 49 9.52 3.00 -5.32
C LEU A 49 10.72 3.88 -5.71
N GLN A 50 11.73 3.96 -4.84
CA GLN A 50 12.97 4.69 -5.06
C GLN A 50 14.19 3.77 -4.98
N ASP A 51 15.35 4.31 -5.35
CA ASP A 51 16.66 3.63 -5.25
C ASP A 51 16.73 2.25 -5.94
N CYS A 52 16.03 2.07 -7.06
CA CYS A 52 16.13 0.83 -7.84
C CYS A 52 16.14 1.06 -9.35
N SER A 53 16.72 0.09 -10.07
CA SER A 53 16.70 0.09 -11.53
C SER A 53 15.30 -0.15 -12.10
N THR A 54 15.05 0.34 -13.31
CA THR A 54 13.78 0.12 -14.02
C THR A 54 13.46 -1.37 -14.19
N VAL A 55 14.48 -2.21 -14.38
CA VAL A 55 14.36 -3.67 -14.50
C VAL A 55 13.84 -4.30 -13.20
N VAL A 56 14.28 -3.79 -12.04
CA VAL A 56 13.78 -4.26 -10.73
C VAL A 56 12.37 -3.74 -10.52
N SER A 57 12.12 -2.44 -10.70
CA SER A 57 10.81 -1.83 -10.47
C SER A 57 9.68 -2.47 -11.30
N GLN A 58 9.95 -2.92 -12.53
CA GLN A 58 8.97 -3.58 -13.40
C GLN A 58 8.65 -5.03 -13.01
N ARG A 59 9.45 -5.63 -12.12
CA ARG A 59 9.31 -7.03 -11.67
C ARG A 59 8.86 -7.14 -10.22
N VAL A 60 8.65 -6.01 -9.54
CA VAL A 60 8.16 -5.99 -8.16
C VAL A 60 6.71 -6.46 -8.12
N GLY A 61 6.41 -7.37 -7.19
CA GLY A 61 5.05 -7.73 -6.81
C GLY A 61 4.65 -6.99 -5.53
N ILE A 62 3.42 -6.48 -5.49
CA ILE A 62 2.85 -5.82 -4.31
C ILE A 62 1.71 -6.71 -3.79
N SER A 63 1.63 -6.86 -2.47
CA SER A 63 0.54 -7.60 -1.81
C SER A 63 0.17 -6.90 -0.51
N PHE A 64 -1.13 -6.81 -0.25
CA PHE A 64 -1.68 -6.18 0.95
C PHE A 64 -2.05 -7.27 1.95
N TYR A 65 -1.64 -7.08 3.20
CA TYR A 65 -1.93 -7.99 4.30
C TYR A 65 -2.60 -7.19 5.42
N GLY A 66 -3.65 -7.77 6.00
CA GLY A 66 -4.41 -7.14 7.07
C GLY A 66 -5.42 -8.11 7.68
N VAL A 67 -6.03 -7.70 8.79
CA VAL A 67 -7.16 -8.42 9.38
C VAL A 67 -8.35 -8.24 8.44
N SER A 68 -8.93 -9.34 7.95
CA SER A 68 -10.10 -9.28 7.09
C SER A 68 -11.38 -9.09 7.89
N ASP A 69 -12.41 -8.53 7.25
CA ASP A 69 -13.75 -8.49 7.83
C ASP A 69 -14.28 -9.91 8.05
N ILE A 70 -15.06 -10.09 9.11
CA ILE A 70 -15.62 -11.40 9.47
C ILE A 70 -16.77 -11.81 8.54
N HIS A 71 -17.39 -10.86 7.84
CA HIS A 71 -18.49 -11.09 6.91
C HIS A 71 -18.03 -11.11 5.45
N GLU A 72 -16.91 -10.45 5.11
CA GLU A 72 -16.37 -10.38 3.75
C GLU A 72 -14.84 -10.60 3.69
N THR A 73 -14.44 -11.76 3.15
CA THR A 73 -13.03 -12.08 2.92
C THR A 73 -12.51 -11.28 1.72
N GLY A 74 -11.53 -10.40 1.97
CA GLY A 74 -10.94 -9.52 0.95
C GLY A 74 -11.06 -8.03 1.29
N VAL A 75 -11.89 -7.67 2.28
CA VAL A 75 -11.94 -6.33 2.85
C VAL A 75 -11.12 -6.33 4.14
N ALA A 76 -10.18 -5.39 4.28
CA ALA A 76 -9.42 -5.23 5.51
C ALA A 76 -10.19 -4.37 6.53
N VAL A 77 -10.22 -4.78 7.79
CA VAL A 77 -10.79 -4.00 8.89
C VAL A 77 -9.75 -2.97 9.34
N GLY A 78 -10.03 -1.70 9.02
CA GLY A 78 -9.26 -0.57 9.53
C GLY A 78 -9.90 -0.04 10.81
N GLY A 79 -9.21 -0.15 11.94
CA GLY A 79 -9.64 0.41 13.22
C GLY A 79 -8.55 1.25 13.85
N ARG A 80 -8.81 2.55 14.03
CA ARG A 80 -8.06 3.36 15.01
C ARG A 80 -8.75 3.13 16.35
N GLY A 81 -8.25 2.17 17.12
CA GLY A 81 -8.69 1.98 18.49
C GLY A 81 -8.28 3.20 19.32
N GLU A 82 -9.28 3.98 19.73
CA GLU A 82 -9.22 4.85 20.90
C GLU A 82 -10.06 4.24 22.01
#